data_AF-A0A933DYL7-F1
#
_entry.id   AF-A0A933DYL7-F1
#
_cell.length_a   1.000
_cell.length_b   1.000
_cell.length_c   1.000
_cell.angle_alpha   90.00
_cell.angle_beta   90.00
_cell.angle_gamma   90.00
#
_symmetry.space_group_name_H-M   'P 1'
#
loop_
_entity.id
_entity.type
_entity.pdbx_description
1 polymer ?
#
loop_
_entity_poly.entity_id
_entity_poly.type
_entity_poly.pdbx_seq_one_letter_code
_entity_poly.pdbx_strand_id
1 'polypeptide(L)'
;MEAKELLQQILRSPETAAFSRIRNVARRLGEEDQAQFLHGLFIAAVEARESGDWDSLLGYIEQWEERGVAAAGAQAKAPAVGAPPFTLFRKPLKEATFALVTTGGVYVEGQEPYVTDGPDGMGDWSFREISKRVPRPLLRVAHLHYDLSGPRKDINCVFPIDRFQELENEGVIGQLAEVNYSFMGYIQKPEELMATTAPEVARRLRVAGVDAVFLSST
;
A
#
# COMPACT_ATOMS: atom_id res chain seq x y z
N MET A 1 24.65 -24.34 11.82
CA MET A 1 24.32 -22.91 11.65
C MET A 1 23.08 -22.66 12.48
N GLU A 2 23.15 -21.82 13.51
CA GLU A 2 21.98 -21.58 14.37
C GLU A 2 20.89 -20.85 13.56
N ALA A 3 19.62 -21.22 13.75
CA ALA A 3 18.47 -20.64 13.04
C ALA A 3 18.42 -19.10 13.15
N LYS A 4 18.94 -18.57 14.27
CA LYS A 4 19.11 -17.13 14.54
C LYS A 4 20.00 -16.43 13.51
N GLU A 5 21.11 -17.06 13.13
CA GLU A 5 22.10 -16.49 12.21
C GLU A 5 21.58 -16.53 10.76
N LEU A 6 20.85 -17.59 10.42
CA LEU A 6 20.17 -17.73 9.13
C LEU A 6 19.05 -16.68 8.97
N LEU A 7 18.24 -16.44 10.01
CA LEU A 7 17.22 -15.39 10.00
C LEU A 7 17.84 -14.01 9.78
N GLN A 8 18.93 -13.69 10.49
CA GLN A 8 19.62 -12.41 10.33
C GLN A 8 20.20 -12.22 8.92
N GLN A 9 20.66 -13.29 8.28
CA GLN A 9 21.15 -13.23 6.90
C GLN A 9 20.02 -13.07 5.88
N ILE A 10 18.90 -13.77 6.07
CA ILE A 10 17.70 -13.65 5.23
C ILE A 10 17.11 -12.23 5.31
N LEU A 11 17.05 -11.65 6.50
CA LEU A 11 16.56 -10.28 6.72
C LEU A 11 17.42 -9.20 6.05
N ARG A 12 18.68 -9.52 5.71
CA ARG A 12 19.65 -8.61 5.06
C ARG A 12 19.76 -8.82 3.53
N SER A 13 19.06 -9.80 2.96
CA SER A 13 19.11 -10.15 1.53
C SER A 13 18.33 -9.15 0.65
N PRO A 14 18.76 -8.87 -0.59
CA PRO A 14 18.08 -7.94 -1.50
C PRO A 14 16.61 -8.33 -1.78
N GLU A 15 15.76 -7.30 -1.92
CA GLU A 15 14.31 -7.44 -1.93
C GLU A 15 13.76 -8.18 -3.15
N THR A 16 13.18 -9.35 -2.90
CA THR A 16 12.20 -9.99 -3.81
C THR A 16 10.87 -10.12 -3.08
N ALA A 17 9.77 -10.24 -3.83
CA ALA A 17 8.42 -10.38 -3.25
C ALA A 17 8.36 -11.55 -2.24
N ALA A 18 9.00 -12.68 -2.54
CA ALA A 18 9.06 -13.85 -1.66
C ALA A 18 9.80 -13.57 -0.34
N PHE A 19 10.95 -12.88 -0.39
CA PHE A 19 11.70 -12.53 0.82
C PHE A 19 11.00 -11.45 1.67
N SER A 20 10.22 -10.55 1.04
CA SER A 20 9.41 -9.56 1.76
C SER A 20 8.33 -10.23 2.62
N ARG A 21 7.66 -11.26 2.10
CA ARG A 21 6.65 -12.07 2.81
C ARG A 21 7.21 -12.73 4.06
N ILE A 22 8.31 -13.47 3.90
CA ILE A 22 9.02 -14.17 5.00
C ILE A 22 9.45 -13.18 6.10
N ARG A 23 9.98 -12.01 5.71
CA ARG A 23 10.38 -10.94 6.65
C ARG A 23 9.19 -10.35 7.40
N ASN A 24 8.06 -10.13 6.71
CA ASN A 24 6.85 -9.58 7.33
C ASN A 24 6.26 -10.52 8.38
N VAL A 25 6.24 -11.83 8.11
CA VAL A 25 5.86 -12.87 9.10
C VAL A 25 6.75 -12.78 10.33
N ALA A 26 8.07 -12.83 10.13
CA ALA A 26 9.02 -12.85 11.23
C ALA A 26 8.92 -11.58 12.11
N ARG A 27 8.79 -10.39 11.51
CA ARG A 27 8.69 -9.11 12.24
C ARG A 27 7.48 -9.03 13.18
N ARG A 28 6.40 -9.75 12.91
CA ARG A 28 5.12 -9.65 13.65
C ARG A 28 4.94 -10.72 14.73
N LEU A 29 5.89 -11.66 14.84
CA LEU A 29 5.80 -12.83 15.70
C LEU A 29 6.92 -12.83 16.76
N GLY A 30 6.64 -13.45 17.91
CA GLY A 30 7.62 -13.65 18.98
C GLY A 30 8.71 -14.66 18.61
N GLU A 31 9.79 -14.73 19.40
CA GLU A 31 10.97 -15.57 19.08
C GLU A 31 10.64 -17.05 18.88
N GLU A 32 9.77 -17.63 19.71
CA GLU A 32 9.33 -19.02 19.57
C GLU A 32 8.56 -19.27 18.26
N ASP A 33 7.69 -18.33 17.90
CA ASP A 33 6.90 -18.40 16.66
C ASP A 33 7.77 -18.20 15.42
N GLN A 34 8.80 -17.34 15.49
CA GLN A 34 9.79 -17.20 14.42
C GLN A 34 10.58 -18.49 14.19
N ALA A 35 10.98 -19.17 15.27
CA ALA A 35 11.70 -20.43 15.19
C ALA A 35 10.82 -21.53 14.58
N GLN A 36 9.56 -21.62 15.01
CA GLN A 36 8.58 -22.55 14.43
C GLN A 36 8.33 -22.28 12.96
N PHE A 37 8.15 -21.00 12.59
CA PHE A 37 7.96 -20.59 11.21
C PHE A 37 9.13 -21.03 10.32
N LEU A 38 10.37 -20.72 10.70
CA LEU A 38 11.56 -21.07 9.92
C LEU A 38 11.77 -22.58 9.81
N HIS A 39 11.53 -23.31 10.89
CA HIS A 39 11.64 -24.76 10.89
C HIS A 39 10.64 -25.39 9.90
N GLY A 40 9.36 -25.02 9.98
CA GLY A 40 8.37 -25.53 9.04
C GLY A 40 8.55 -25.01 7.62
N LEU A 41 9.09 -23.79 7.43
CA LEU A 41 9.41 -23.26 6.10
C LEU A 41 10.47 -24.12 5.40
N PHE A 42 11.49 -24.56 6.14
CA PHE A 42 12.52 -25.45 5.61
C PHE A 42 11.93 -26.80 5.19
N ILE A 43 11.09 -27.40 6.04
CA ILE A 43 10.42 -28.67 5.74
C ILE A 43 9.52 -28.53 4.51
N ALA A 44 8.63 -27.54 4.50
CA ALA A 44 7.71 -27.29 3.39
C ALA A 44 8.46 -27.02 2.07
N ALA A 45 9.60 -26.34 2.11
CA ALA A 45 10.41 -26.08 0.92
C ALA A 45 11.08 -27.34 0.36
N VAL A 46 11.54 -28.24 1.24
CA VAL A 46 12.09 -29.55 0.82
C VAL A 46 10.98 -30.42 0.22
N GLU A 47 9.84 -30.52 0.89
CA GLU A 47 8.69 -31.29 0.43
C GLU A 47 8.17 -30.79 -0.93
N ALA A 48 8.00 -29.47 -1.09
CA ALA A 48 7.58 -28.86 -2.36
C ALA A 48 8.57 -29.13 -3.50
N ARG A 49 9.87 -29.15 -3.21
CA ARG A 49 10.90 -29.48 -4.21
C ARG A 49 10.83 -30.96 -4.62
N GLU A 50 10.56 -31.86 -3.69
CA GLU A 50 10.49 -33.30 -3.94
C GLU A 50 9.20 -33.71 -4.65
N SER A 51 8.07 -33.11 -4.26
CA SER A 51 6.75 -33.39 -4.84
C SER A 51 6.45 -32.58 -6.10
N GLY A 52 7.11 -31.43 -6.27
CA GLY A 52 6.77 -30.41 -7.27
C GLY A 52 5.56 -29.53 -6.88
N ASP A 53 4.97 -29.76 -5.70
CA ASP A 53 3.81 -29.00 -5.20
C ASP A 53 4.26 -27.73 -4.47
N TRP A 54 4.37 -26.65 -5.24
CA TRP A 54 4.72 -25.34 -4.72
C TRP A 54 3.54 -24.62 -4.05
N ASP A 55 2.31 -25.03 -4.31
CA ASP A 55 1.11 -24.42 -3.73
C ASP A 55 1.03 -24.71 -2.23
N SER A 56 1.42 -25.92 -1.81
CA SER A 56 1.54 -26.28 -0.39
C SER A 56 2.54 -25.40 0.38
N LEU A 57 3.67 -25.04 -0.24
CA LEU A 57 4.64 -24.11 0.36
C LEU A 57 4.07 -22.69 0.49
N LEU A 58 3.37 -22.23 -0.55
CA LEU A 58 2.70 -20.93 -0.52
C LEU A 58 1.62 -20.87 0.56
N GLY A 59 0.80 -21.92 0.68
CA GLY A 59 -0.23 -22.03 1.71
C GLY A 59 0.35 -22.03 3.13
N TYR A 60 1.51 -22.65 3.35
CA TYR A 60 2.22 -22.57 4.62
C TYR A 60 2.63 -21.12 4.96
N ILE A 61 3.20 -20.40 3.99
CA ILE A 61 3.59 -18.98 4.19
C ILE A 61 2.35 -18.13 4.48
N GLU A 62 1.25 -18.33 3.76
CA GLU A 62 -0.01 -17.61 3.96
C GLU A 62 -0.60 -17.79 5.36
N GLN A 63 -0.64 -19.02 5.88
CA GLN A 63 -1.12 -19.30 7.24
C GLN A 63 -0.32 -18.54 8.30
N TRP A 64 1.00 -18.45 8.13
CA TRP A 64 1.86 -17.71 9.04
C TRP A 64 1.74 -16.19 8.88
N GLU A 65 1.49 -15.70 7.66
CA GLU A 65 1.13 -14.30 7.42
C GLU A 65 -0.17 -13.93 8.15
N GLU A 66 -1.21 -14.73 8.02
CA GLU A 66 -2.49 -14.55 8.71
C GLU A 66 -2.29 -14.52 10.23
N ARG A 67 -1.50 -15.45 10.78
CA ARG A 67 -1.17 -15.48 12.21
C ARG A 67 -0.44 -14.21 12.66
N GLY A 68 0.55 -13.75 11.89
CA GLY A 68 1.28 -12.52 12.17
C GLY A 68 0.38 -11.28 12.09
N VAL A 69 -0.52 -11.22 11.11
CA VAL A 69 -1.50 -10.14 10.97
C VAL A 69 -2.49 -10.14 12.14
N ALA A 70 -2.99 -11.31 12.55
CA ALA A 70 -3.92 -11.42 13.68
C ALA A 70 -3.25 -10.99 15.00
N ALA A 71 -2.01 -11.42 15.25
CA ALA A 71 -1.26 -11.01 16.43
C ALA A 71 -1.02 -9.49 16.48
N ALA A 72 -0.64 -8.90 15.34
CA ALA A 72 -0.48 -7.45 15.23
C ALA A 72 -1.82 -6.71 15.39
N GLY A 73 -2.89 -7.20 14.78
CA GLY A 73 -4.24 -6.63 14.86
C GLY A 73 -4.81 -6.64 16.27
N ALA A 74 -4.55 -7.69 17.05
CA ALA A 74 -4.96 -7.77 18.46
C ALA A 74 -4.28 -6.71 19.35
N GLN A 75 -3.10 -6.23 18.95
CA GLN A 75 -2.35 -5.19 19.67
C GLN A 75 -2.55 -3.79 19.08
N ALA A 76 -3.05 -3.70 17.84
CA ALA A 76 -3.28 -2.45 17.15
C ALA A 76 -4.43 -1.68 17.80
N LYS A 77 -4.14 -0.46 18.25
CA LYS A 77 -5.18 0.50 18.62
C LYS A 77 -5.58 1.26 17.37
N ALA A 78 -6.72 0.88 16.78
CA ALA A 78 -7.33 1.72 15.76
C ALA A 78 -7.80 3.03 16.40
N PRO A 79 -7.57 4.19 15.76
CA PRO A 79 -8.12 5.45 16.25
C PRO A 79 -9.65 5.36 16.27
N ALA A 80 -10.27 6.00 17.25
CA ALA A 80 -11.73 6.12 17.28
C ALA A 80 -12.20 6.94 16.08
N VAL A 81 -12.70 6.28 15.06
CA VAL A 81 -13.40 6.91 13.96
C VAL A 81 -14.88 7.01 14.32
N GLY A 82 -15.48 8.18 14.12
CA GLY A 82 -16.92 8.38 14.32
C GLY A 82 -17.75 7.53 13.34
N ALA A 83 -19.07 7.70 13.37
CA ALA A 83 -19.94 7.07 12.37
C ALA A 83 -19.43 7.41 10.95
N PRO A 84 -19.39 6.43 10.02
CA PRO A 84 -18.94 6.68 8.67
C PRO A 84 -19.80 7.79 8.06
N PRO A 85 -19.20 8.87 7.52
CA PRO A 85 -19.95 9.99 6.96
C PRO A 85 -20.51 9.60 5.58
N PHE A 86 -21.39 8.61 5.55
CA PHE A 86 -22.00 8.13 4.31
C PHE A 86 -22.90 9.22 3.73
N THR A 87 -22.56 9.66 2.53
CA THR A 87 -23.35 10.63 1.77
C THR A 87 -23.74 9.99 0.46
N LEU A 88 -25.04 9.93 0.18
CA LEU A 88 -25.53 9.44 -1.11
C LEU A 88 -25.03 10.34 -2.24
N PHE A 89 -24.33 9.75 -3.20
CA PHE A 89 -23.90 10.44 -4.40
C PHE A 89 -25.09 10.61 -5.35
N ARG A 90 -25.46 11.85 -5.65
CA ARG A 90 -26.68 12.18 -6.42
C ARG A 90 -26.42 12.87 -7.77
N LYS A 91 -25.18 13.30 -8.02
CA LYS A 91 -24.83 14.02 -9.24
C LYS A 91 -24.72 13.03 -10.40
N PRO A 92 -25.23 13.33 -11.60
CA PRO A 92 -24.96 12.51 -12.78
C PRO A 92 -23.44 12.41 -13.01
N LEU A 93 -22.93 11.20 -13.29
CA LEU A 93 -21.49 10.98 -13.44
C LEU A 93 -20.86 11.92 -14.48
N LYS A 94 -21.52 12.06 -15.64
CA LYS A 94 -21.15 12.96 -16.74
C LYS A 94 -21.08 14.46 -16.39
N GLU A 95 -21.57 14.85 -15.22
CA GLU A 95 -21.52 16.23 -14.70
C GLU A 95 -20.58 16.34 -13.49
N ALA A 96 -20.06 15.22 -12.99
CA ALA A 96 -19.28 15.14 -11.79
C ALA A 96 -17.77 15.24 -12.04
N THR A 97 -17.11 15.99 -11.16
CA THR A 97 -15.66 16.07 -11.06
C THR A 97 -15.18 15.01 -10.08
N PHE A 98 -14.34 14.11 -10.57
CA PHE A 98 -13.67 13.07 -9.77
C PHE A 98 -12.23 13.47 -9.47
N ALA A 99 -11.71 13.07 -8.31
CA ALA A 99 -10.28 13.07 -8.04
C ALA A 99 -9.81 11.68 -7.63
N LEU A 100 -8.55 11.39 -7.89
CA LEU A 100 -7.87 10.19 -7.41
C LEU A 100 -7.15 10.50 -6.09
N VAL A 101 -7.32 9.60 -5.13
CA VAL A 101 -6.53 9.54 -3.90
C VAL A 101 -6.01 8.12 -3.73
N THR A 102 -4.69 7.94 -3.76
CA THR A 102 -4.06 6.62 -3.62
C THR A 102 -3.23 6.54 -2.34
N THR A 103 -3.18 5.36 -1.72
CA THR A 103 -2.19 5.02 -0.68
C THR A 103 -1.00 4.23 -1.25
N GLY A 104 -0.86 4.19 -2.58
CA GLY A 104 0.17 3.41 -3.26
C GLY A 104 1.59 3.94 -3.18
N GLY A 105 1.83 5.09 -2.52
CA GLY A 105 3.15 5.71 -2.44
C GLY A 105 3.64 6.28 -3.77
N VAL A 106 2.73 6.73 -4.64
CA VAL A 106 3.06 7.31 -5.95
C VAL A 106 3.58 8.74 -5.78
N TYR A 107 4.66 9.09 -6.49
CA TYR A 107 5.18 10.45 -6.55
C TYR A 107 5.70 10.76 -7.96
N VAL A 108 5.91 12.04 -8.25
CA VAL A 108 6.49 12.50 -9.51
C VAL A 108 7.99 12.67 -9.35
N GLU A 109 8.78 12.19 -10.30
CA GLU A 109 10.22 12.43 -10.36
C GLU A 109 10.55 13.92 -10.20
N GLY A 110 11.47 14.23 -9.29
CA GLY A 110 11.78 15.60 -8.84
C GLY A 110 11.04 16.03 -7.58
N GLN A 111 9.97 15.36 -7.18
CA GLN A 111 9.43 15.46 -5.82
C GLN A 111 10.28 14.64 -4.85
N GLU A 112 10.24 15.02 -3.57
CA GLU A 112 10.82 14.23 -2.49
C GLU A 112 10.12 12.85 -2.41
N PRO A 113 10.82 11.71 -2.53
CA PRO A 113 10.22 10.40 -2.33
C PRO A 113 9.66 10.25 -0.91
N TYR A 114 8.71 9.33 -0.71
CA TYR A 114 8.23 9.03 0.64
C TYR A 114 9.31 8.36 1.49
N VAL A 115 9.32 8.69 2.78
CA VAL A 115 10.12 7.98 3.77
C VAL A 115 9.35 6.73 4.20
N THR A 116 9.71 5.57 3.67
CA THR A 116 8.88 4.36 3.82
C THR A 116 8.85 3.82 5.24
N ASP A 117 9.93 3.22 5.74
CA ASP A 117 10.02 2.83 7.16
C ASP A 117 10.56 4.02 7.97
N GLY A 118 11.49 4.79 7.41
CA GLY A 118 12.27 5.80 8.15
C GLY A 118 13.17 5.17 9.22
N PRO A 119 14.02 5.97 9.91
CA PRO A 119 14.89 5.46 10.97
C PRO A 119 14.09 4.91 12.17
N ASP A 120 12.90 5.47 12.43
CA ASP A 120 12.05 5.09 13.56
C ASP A 120 10.98 4.05 13.20
N GLY A 121 10.88 3.61 11.94
CA GLY A 121 9.87 2.62 11.52
C GLY A 121 8.44 3.14 11.48
N MET A 122 8.24 4.46 11.43
CA MET A 122 6.94 5.12 11.67
C MET A 122 6.14 5.44 10.40
N GLY A 123 6.71 5.27 9.21
CA GLY A 123 6.03 5.67 7.99
C GLY A 123 6.10 7.16 7.70
N ASP A 124 5.36 7.56 6.66
CA ASP A 124 5.26 8.93 6.18
C ASP A 124 3.79 9.32 6.02
N TRP A 125 3.31 10.25 6.85
CA TRP A 125 1.92 10.74 6.80
C TRP A 125 1.73 11.92 5.84
N SER A 126 2.77 12.33 5.11
CA SER A 126 2.70 13.36 4.09
C SER A 126 1.99 12.88 2.82
N PHE A 127 1.70 13.82 1.92
CA PHE A 127 1.10 13.54 0.63
C PHE A 127 1.90 14.17 -0.50
N ARG A 128 1.63 13.74 -1.73
CA ARG A 128 2.14 14.35 -2.96
C ARG A 128 0.97 14.75 -3.85
N GLU A 129 1.12 15.90 -4.48
CA GLU A 129 0.19 16.37 -5.51
C GLU A 129 0.66 15.86 -6.87
N ILE A 130 -0.27 15.32 -7.64
CA ILE A 130 -0.02 14.75 -8.95
C ILE A 130 -1.00 15.40 -9.94
N SER A 131 -0.47 16.17 -10.89
CA SER A 131 -1.30 16.73 -11.96
C SER A 131 -1.86 15.60 -12.83
N LYS A 132 -3.11 15.74 -13.28
CA LYS A 132 -3.68 14.80 -14.26
C LYS A 132 -2.88 14.75 -15.56
N ARG A 133 -2.11 15.80 -15.87
CA ARG A 133 -1.29 15.95 -17.07
C ARG A 133 0.13 15.40 -16.92
N VAL A 134 0.45 14.80 -15.77
CA VAL A 134 1.79 14.25 -15.52
C VAL A 134 2.17 13.24 -16.62
N PRO A 135 3.37 13.36 -17.21
CA PRO A 135 3.91 12.31 -18.08
C PRO A 135 4.14 11.03 -17.28
N ARG A 136 3.61 9.91 -17.77
CA ARG A 136 3.65 8.61 -17.07
C ARG A 136 5.07 8.14 -16.80
N PRO A 137 6.06 8.35 -17.69
CA PRO A 137 7.46 8.03 -17.41
C PRO A 137 8.08 8.78 -16.24
N LEU A 138 7.44 9.83 -15.71
CA LEU A 138 7.91 10.55 -14.51
C LEU A 138 7.29 10.01 -13.23
N LEU A 139 6.29 9.13 -13.30
CA LEU A 139 5.70 8.54 -12.10
C LEU A 139 6.67 7.50 -11.51
N ARG A 140 6.76 7.51 -10.19
CA ARG A 140 7.57 6.61 -9.38
C ARG A 140 6.75 6.13 -8.19
N VAL A 141 7.21 5.06 -7.57
CA VAL A 141 6.58 4.48 -6.37
C VAL A 141 7.64 4.33 -5.28
N ALA A 142 7.36 4.87 -4.10
CA ALA A 142 8.14 4.67 -2.88
C ALA A 142 7.28 3.92 -1.86
N HIS A 143 7.40 2.59 -1.85
CA HIS A 143 6.67 1.72 -0.94
C HIS A 143 7.40 0.38 -0.75
N LEU A 144 7.52 -0.11 0.49
CA LEU A 144 8.23 -1.36 0.81
C LEU A 144 7.32 -2.54 1.18
N HIS A 145 6.03 -2.30 1.41
CA HIS A 145 5.12 -3.30 1.99
C HIS A 145 4.17 -3.97 0.98
N TYR A 146 4.37 -3.79 -0.32
CA TYR A 146 3.65 -4.56 -1.35
C TYR A 146 4.57 -4.81 -2.57
N ASP A 147 4.16 -5.73 -3.45
CA ASP A 147 4.92 -6.03 -4.67
C ASP A 147 4.82 -4.91 -5.71
N LEU A 148 5.96 -4.26 -5.98
CA LEU A 148 6.05 -3.18 -6.95
C LEU A 148 6.07 -3.66 -8.42
N SER A 149 6.15 -4.98 -8.67
CA SER A 149 6.26 -5.50 -10.05
C SER A 149 5.08 -5.11 -10.94
N GLY A 150 3.87 -5.07 -10.37
CA GLY A 150 2.65 -4.59 -11.04
C GLY A 150 2.73 -3.11 -11.36
N PRO A 151 2.81 -2.22 -10.35
CA PRO A 151 2.86 -0.77 -10.58
C PRO A 151 4.03 -0.27 -11.41
N ARG A 152 5.17 -0.99 -11.41
CA ARG A 152 6.30 -0.69 -12.30
C ARG A 152 5.99 -0.97 -13.78
N LYS A 153 5.10 -1.93 -14.07
CA LYS A 153 4.65 -2.25 -15.43
C LYS A 153 3.46 -1.38 -15.85
N ASP A 154 2.48 -1.22 -14.95
CA ASP A 154 1.30 -0.39 -15.16
C ASP A 154 0.92 0.32 -13.85
N ILE A 155 1.17 1.62 -13.80
CA ILE A 155 0.85 2.45 -12.64
C ILE A 155 -0.66 2.48 -12.35
N ASN A 156 -1.50 2.19 -13.34
CA ASN A 156 -2.96 2.21 -13.19
C ASN A 156 -3.48 1.13 -12.25
N CYS A 157 -2.67 0.12 -11.90
CA CYS A 157 -3.02 -0.87 -10.88
C CYS A 157 -3.18 -0.24 -9.49
N VAL A 158 -2.46 0.85 -9.20
CA VAL A 158 -2.51 1.54 -7.89
C VAL A 158 -2.93 3.00 -8.00
N PHE A 159 -2.85 3.60 -9.19
CA PHE A 159 -3.22 4.98 -9.47
C PHE A 159 -3.79 5.09 -10.89
N PRO A 160 -5.10 4.82 -11.09
CA PRO A 160 -5.76 4.64 -12.39
C PRO A 160 -5.97 5.95 -13.16
N ILE A 161 -4.93 6.76 -13.27
CA ILE A 161 -4.93 8.08 -13.89
C ILE A 161 -5.26 8.06 -15.39
N ASP A 162 -4.82 7.02 -16.11
CA ASP A 162 -5.16 6.85 -17.53
C ASP A 162 -6.62 6.47 -17.69
N ARG A 163 -7.09 5.53 -16.87
CA ARG A 163 -8.49 5.07 -16.91
C ARG A 163 -9.46 6.21 -16.64
N PHE A 164 -9.16 7.10 -15.70
CA PHE A 164 -10.01 8.27 -15.45
C PHE A 164 -9.94 9.33 -16.54
N GLN A 165 -8.80 9.47 -17.23
CA GLN A 165 -8.71 10.35 -18.41
C GLN A 165 -9.49 9.80 -19.59
N GLU A 166 -9.46 8.48 -19.79
CA GLU A 166 -10.30 7.80 -20.78
C GLU A 166 -11.80 8.04 -20.48
N LEU A 167 -12.22 7.83 -19.23
CA LEU A 167 -13.60 8.09 -18.79
C LEU A 167 -14.03 9.56 -18.97
N GLU A 168 -13.13 10.51 -18.74
CA GLU A 168 -13.36 11.94 -19.01
C GLU A 168 -13.52 12.19 -20.52
N ASN A 169 -12.63 11.63 -21.34
CA ASN A 169 -12.65 11.79 -22.80
C ASN A 169 -13.88 11.13 -23.45
N GLU A 170 -14.35 10.01 -22.90
CA GLU A 170 -15.57 9.31 -23.34
C GLU A 170 -16.85 9.98 -22.83
N GLY A 171 -16.75 10.96 -21.94
CA GLY A 171 -17.90 11.65 -21.33
C GLY A 171 -18.68 10.80 -20.32
N VAL A 172 -18.08 9.71 -19.83
CA VAL A 172 -18.67 8.88 -18.76
C VAL A 172 -18.68 9.65 -17.45
N ILE A 173 -17.60 10.38 -17.16
CA ILE A 173 -17.52 11.35 -16.08
C ILE A 173 -17.45 12.77 -16.64
N GLY A 174 -17.81 13.76 -15.83
CA GLY A 174 -17.72 15.16 -16.23
C GLY A 174 -16.27 15.63 -16.36
N GLN A 175 -15.46 15.37 -15.33
CA GLN A 175 -14.06 15.79 -15.33
C GLN A 175 -13.22 14.96 -14.36
N LEU A 176 -11.94 14.73 -14.72
CA LEU A 176 -10.90 14.40 -13.76
C LEU A 176 -10.27 15.70 -13.23
N ALA A 177 -10.17 15.82 -11.91
CA ALA A 177 -9.56 16.96 -11.22
C ALA A 177 -8.13 17.20 -11.71
N GLU A 178 -7.75 18.47 -11.86
CA GLU A 178 -6.42 18.84 -12.35
C GLU A 178 -5.31 18.36 -11.39
N VAL A 179 -5.58 18.36 -10.07
CA VAL A 179 -4.67 17.87 -9.03
C VAL A 179 -5.29 16.66 -8.33
N ASN A 180 -4.51 15.59 -8.23
CA ASN A 180 -4.82 14.34 -7.56
C ASN A 180 -3.80 14.12 -6.43
N TYR A 181 -4.10 13.23 -5.49
CA TYR A 181 -3.31 13.08 -4.28
C TYR A 181 -2.82 11.65 -4.09
N SER A 182 -1.61 11.54 -3.56
CA SER A 182 -1.00 10.28 -3.18
C SER A 182 -0.50 10.37 -1.75
N PHE A 183 -0.63 9.29 -0.99
CA PHE A 183 -0.11 9.10 0.35
C PHE A 183 0.79 7.87 0.39
N MET A 184 1.68 7.83 1.37
CA MET A 184 2.34 6.57 1.76
C MET A 184 1.26 5.64 2.37
N GLY A 185 1.24 4.35 2.02
CA GLY A 185 0.27 3.38 2.53
C GLY A 185 0.57 2.79 3.91
N TYR A 186 1.81 2.91 4.39
CA TYR A 186 2.25 2.54 5.72
C TYR A 186 2.41 3.81 6.57
N ILE A 187 1.40 4.09 7.39
CA ILE A 187 1.33 5.24 8.29
C ILE A 187 1.12 4.69 9.70
N GLN A 188 2.18 4.64 10.52
CA GLN A 188 2.10 4.18 11.93
C GLN A 188 1.68 5.29 12.90
N LYS A 189 1.50 6.52 12.40
CA LYS A 189 0.97 7.66 13.15
C LYS A 189 -0.36 8.14 12.54
N PRO A 190 -1.43 7.35 12.65
CA PRO A 190 -2.72 7.70 12.05
C PRO A 190 -3.30 9.00 12.63
N GLU A 191 -2.91 9.39 13.85
CA GLU A 191 -3.32 10.64 14.49
C GLU A 191 -2.81 11.86 13.72
N GLU A 192 -1.56 11.81 13.24
CA GLU A 192 -0.98 12.89 12.43
C GLU A 192 -1.70 13.00 11.08
N LEU A 193 -2.00 11.87 10.44
CA LEU A 193 -2.81 11.84 9.22
C LEU A 193 -4.19 12.47 9.45
N MET A 194 -4.89 12.05 10.51
CA MET A 194 -6.24 12.52 10.84
C MET A 194 -6.29 13.98 11.27
N ALA A 195 -5.25 14.48 11.95
CA ALA A 195 -5.20 15.85 12.45
C ALA A 195 -4.66 16.85 11.42
N THR A 196 -3.81 16.41 10.47
CA THR A 196 -3.05 17.33 9.61
C THR A 196 -3.32 17.10 8.11
N THR A 197 -2.84 16.01 7.53
CA THR A 197 -2.75 15.86 6.07
C THR A 197 -4.06 15.43 5.43
N ALA A 198 -4.85 14.56 6.06
CA ALA A 198 -6.16 14.18 5.53
C ALA A 198 -7.17 15.35 5.53
N PRO A 199 -7.31 16.15 6.60
CA PRO A 199 -8.16 17.36 6.57
C PRO A 199 -7.71 18.38 5.52
N GLU A 200 -6.39 18.57 5.36
CA GLU A 200 -5.85 19.50 4.37
C GLU A 200 -6.17 19.05 2.94
N VAL A 201 -5.95 17.78 2.60
CA VAL A 201 -6.33 17.24 1.27
C VAL A 201 -7.85 17.32 1.06
N ALA A 202 -8.66 16.97 2.07
CA ALA A 202 -10.12 17.08 1.98
C ALA A 202 -10.58 18.54 1.72
N ARG A 203 -9.93 19.52 2.35
CA ARG A 203 -10.19 20.94 2.13
C ARG A 203 -9.82 21.36 0.70
N ARG A 204 -8.65 20.93 0.20
CA ARG A 204 -8.21 21.23 -1.17
C ARG A 204 -9.15 20.64 -2.22
N LEU A 205 -9.57 19.38 -2.05
CA LEU A 205 -10.55 18.72 -2.92
C LEU A 205 -11.88 19.47 -2.94
N ARG A 206 -12.37 19.90 -1.77
CA ARG A 206 -13.59 20.72 -1.67
C ARG A 206 -13.46 22.06 -2.40
N VAL A 207 -12.34 22.77 -2.21
CA VAL A 207 -12.07 24.05 -2.89
C VAL A 207 -11.96 23.87 -4.40
N ALA A 208 -11.40 22.75 -4.86
CA ALA A 208 -11.30 22.39 -6.27
C ALA A 208 -12.64 21.94 -6.91
N GLY A 209 -13.74 21.92 -6.14
CA GLY A 209 -15.05 21.51 -6.65
C GLY A 209 -15.16 20.03 -7.00
N VAL A 210 -14.38 19.18 -6.32
CA VAL A 210 -14.45 17.72 -6.48
C VAL A 210 -15.74 17.21 -5.85
N ASP A 211 -16.55 16.49 -6.64
CA ASP A 211 -17.82 15.90 -6.18
C ASP A 211 -17.61 14.51 -5.55
N ALA A 212 -16.62 13.76 -6.05
CA ALA A 212 -16.31 12.41 -5.56
C ALA A 212 -14.81 12.09 -5.66
N VAL A 213 -14.35 11.25 -4.74
CA VAL A 213 -12.98 10.74 -4.73
C VAL A 213 -13.02 9.25 -5.02
N PHE A 214 -12.20 8.80 -5.96
CA PHE A 214 -11.86 7.39 -6.09
C PHE A 214 -10.64 7.09 -5.23
N LEU A 215 -10.84 6.25 -4.21
CA LEU A 215 -9.80 5.79 -3.31
C LEU A 215 -9.22 4.47 -3.83
N SER A 216 -7.91 4.44 -4.08
CA SER A 216 -7.19 3.21 -4.45
C SER A 216 -6.16 2.83 -3.38
N SER A 217 -6.09 1.54 -3.09
CA SER A 217 -5.12 0.92 -2.17
C SER A 217 -4.27 -0.14 -2.89
N THR A 218 -3.28 -0.68 -2.19
CA THR A 218 -2.29 -1.64 -2.69
C THR A 218 -2.61 -3.07 -2.30
#